data_AF-A0A523EK88-F1
#
_entry.id   AF-A0A523EK88-F1
#
_cell.length_a   1.000
_cell.length_b   1.000
_cell.length_c   1.000
_cell.angle_alpha   90.00
_cell.angle_beta   90.00
_cell.angle_gamma   90.00
#
_symmetry.space_group_name_H-M   'P 1'
#
loop_
_entity.id
_entity.type
_entity.pdbx_description
1 polymer ?
#
loop_
_entity_poly.entity_id
_entity_poly.type
_entity_poly.pdbx_seq_one_letter_code
_entity_poly.pdbx_strand_id
1 'polypeptide(L)'
;MKLDHEETMRLAAEQGITLTEILSRAGVSRTAYYSLRRRDNILPRTIRALAQELGIDPERLLQKTPTPLTYERRMKRAREICERFPGTDFHNIWHTLTLLDLPPVERLRRGLRRGRI
;
A
#
# COMPACT_ATOMS: atom_id res chain seq x y z
N MET A 1 9.62 -6.25 -2.54
CA MET A 1 8.14 -6.38 -2.57
C MET A 1 7.65 -6.49 -1.14
N LYS A 2 6.58 -5.78 -0.75
CA LYS A 2 6.01 -5.85 0.59
C LYS A 2 4.56 -6.35 0.52
N LEU A 3 4.09 -7.01 1.56
CA LEU A 3 2.73 -7.53 1.64
C LEU A 3 1.82 -6.40 2.13
N ASP A 4 0.70 -6.19 1.44
CA ASP A 4 -0.29 -5.19 1.81
C ASP A 4 -1.19 -5.74 2.93
N HIS A 5 -0.86 -5.34 4.16
CA HIS A 5 -1.56 -5.80 5.36
C HIS A 5 -3.03 -5.37 5.38
N GLU A 6 -3.32 -4.14 4.96
CA GLU A 6 -4.69 -3.62 5.00
C GLU A 6 -5.57 -4.29 3.95
N GLU A 7 -5.03 -4.48 2.74
CA GLU A 7 -5.75 -5.21 1.68
C GLU A 7 -5.97 -6.68 2.06
N THR A 8 -4.97 -7.34 2.67
CA THR A 8 -5.12 -8.72 3.16
C THR A 8 -6.24 -8.82 4.21
N MET A 9 -6.32 -7.87 5.15
CA MET A 9 -7.39 -7.87 6.16
C MET A 9 -8.76 -7.57 5.55
N ARG A 10 -8.83 -6.63 4.59
CA ARG A 10 -10.07 -6.30 3.89
C ARG A 10 -10.64 -7.52 3.17
N LEU A 11 -9.79 -8.23 2.43
CA LEU A 11 -10.17 -9.44 1.69
C LEU A 11 -10.61 -10.58 2.61
N ALA A 12 -9.94 -10.76 3.75
CA ALA A 12 -10.36 -11.74 4.75
C ALA A 12 -11.73 -11.38 5.35
N ALA A 13 -11.95 -10.10 5.67
CA ALA A 13 -13.22 -9.61 6.19
C ALA A 13 -14.38 -9.75 5.19
N GLU A 14 -14.14 -9.54 3.89
CA GLU A 14 -15.12 -9.77 2.82
C GLU A 14 -15.58 -11.24 2.76
N GLN A 15 -14.75 -12.17 3.22
CA GLN A 15 -15.06 -13.60 3.30
C GLN A 15 -15.56 -14.04 4.68
N GLY A 16 -15.77 -13.09 5.60
CA GLY A 16 -16.24 -13.39 6.96
C GLY A 16 -15.24 -14.15 7.82
N ILE A 17 -13.95 -14.15 7.46
CA ILE A 17 -12.88 -14.87 8.16
C ILE A 17 -11.83 -13.91 8.71
N THR A 18 -11.20 -14.31 9.80
CA THR A 18 -10.14 -13.50 10.42
C THR A 18 -8.79 -13.72 9.73
N LEU A 19 -7.90 -12.74 9.87
CA LEU A 19 -6.50 -12.89 9.46
C LEU A 19 -5.83 -14.10 10.14
N THR A 20 -6.24 -14.45 11.36
CA THR A 20 -5.64 -15.59 12.06
C THR A 20 -6.04 -16.91 11.40
N GLU A 21 -7.32 -17.05 11.04
CA GLU A 21 -7.82 -18.25 10.36
C GLU A 21 -7.18 -18.43 9.00
N ILE A 22 -7.02 -17.35 8.23
CA ILE A 22 -6.44 -17.47 6.89
C ILE A 22 -4.96 -17.82 6.92
N LEU A 23 -4.22 -17.28 7.89
CA LEU A 23 -2.84 -17.66 8.13
C LEU A 23 -2.72 -19.13 8.53
N SER A 24 -3.64 -19.60 9.38
CA SER A 24 -3.69 -21.02 9.77
C SER A 24 -3.95 -21.92 8.57
N ARG A 25 -4.93 -21.58 7.70
CA ARG A 25 -5.26 -22.35 6.49
C ARG A 25 -4.11 -22.37 5.49
N ALA A 26 -3.44 -21.22 5.30
CA ALA A 26 -2.28 -21.10 4.43
C ALA A 26 -1.00 -21.73 5.00
N GLY A 27 -1.02 -22.28 6.22
CA GLY A 27 0.15 -22.86 6.89
C GLY A 27 1.24 -21.82 7.23
N VAL A 28 0.84 -20.57 7.48
CA VAL A 28 1.74 -19.44 7.74
C VAL A 28 1.64 -19.05 9.21
N SER A 29 2.76 -19.08 9.94
CA SER A 29 2.76 -18.58 11.32
C SER A 29 2.59 -17.06 11.37
N ARG A 30 1.96 -16.54 12.43
CA ARG A 30 1.83 -15.07 12.63
C ARG A 30 3.20 -14.38 12.66
N THR A 31 4.19 -15.02 13.29
CA THR A 31 5.58 -14.54 13.33
C THR A 31 6.20 -14.47 11.94
N ALA A 32 5.98 -15.48 11.08
CA ALA A 32 6.43 -15.45 9.69
C ALA A 32 5.72 -14.34 8.92
N TYR A 33 4.40 -14.20 9.06
CA TYR A 33 3.62 -13.15 8.42
C TYR A 33 4.13 -11.73 8.76
N TYR A 34 4.31 -11.42 10.05
CA TYR A 34 4.82 -10.11 10.47
C TYR A 34 6.30 -9.90 10.12
N SER A 35 7.09 -10.96 10.02
CA SER A 35 8.47 -10.89 9.52
C SER A 35 8.51 -10.57 8.03
N LEU A 36 7.62 -11.17 7.22
CA LEU A 36 7.48 -10.89 5.78
C LEU A 36 6.97 -9.46 5.52
N ARG A 37 6.16 -8.90 6.41
CA ARG A 37 5.76 -7.48 6.35
C ARG A 37 6.95 -6.52 6.46
N ARG A 38 8.02 -6.92 7.16
CA ARG A 38 9.18 -6.07 7.46
C ARG A 38 10.38 -6.30 6.53
N ARG A 39 10.43 -7.41 5.78
CA ARG A 39 11.54 -7.76 4.88
C ARG A 39 11.19 -7.51 3.40
N ASP A 40 12.15 -7.04 2.62
CA ASP A 40 11.95 -6.71 1.19
C ASP A 40 11.88 -7.93 0.26
N ASN A 41 12.30 -9.11 0.76
CA ASN A 41 12.23 -10.41 0.08
C ASN A 41 11.13 -11.27 0.69
N ILE A 42 9.95 -11.25 0.07
CA ILE A 42 8.86 -12.16 0.43
C ILE A 42 9.07 -13.47 -0.32
N LEU A 43 8.95 -14.59 0.40
CA LEU A 43 8.93 -15.92 -0.22
C LEU A 43 7.67 -16.03 -1.11
N PRO A 44 7.82 -16.25 -2.45
CA PRO A 44 6.69 -16.33 -3.37
C PRO A 44 5.65 -17.38 -2.97
N ARG A 45 6.09 -18.43 -2.27
CA ARG A 45 5.24 -19.52 -1.79
C ARG A 45 4.21 -19.05 -0.75
N THR A 46 4.56 -18.12 0.14
CA THR A 46 3.63 -17.61 1.16
C THR A 46 2.54 -16.73 0.55
N ILE A 47 2.90 -15.87 -0.41
CA ILE A 47 1.92 -15.02 -1.12
C ILE A 47 0.96 -15.91 -1.91
N ARG A 48 1.48 -16.91 -2.64
CA ARG A 48 0.65 -17.84 -3.40
C ARG A 48 -0.30 -18.63 -2.52
N ALA A 49 0.14 -19.13 -1.37
CA ALA A 49 -0.72 -19.85 -0.43
C ALA A 49 -1.86 -18.96 0.10
N LEU A 50 -1.57 -17.72 0.50
CA LEU A 50 -2.59 -16.79 0.96
C LEU A 50 -3.57 -16.40 -0.14
N ALA A 51 -3.06 -16.15 -1.36
CA ALA A 51 -3.88 -15.81 -2.51
C ALA A 51 -4.81 -16.97 -2.91
N GLN A 52 -4.31 -18.21 -2.83
CA GLN A 52 -5.09 -19.41 -3.08
C GLN A 52 -6.22 -19.59 -2.07
N GLU A 53 -5.94 -19.41 -0.78
CA GLU A 53 -6.98 -19.45 0.27
C GLU A 53 -8.02 -18.34 0.11
N LEU A 54 -7.59 -17.16 -0.36
CA LEU A 54 -8.47 -16.04 -0.64
C LEU A 54 -9.17 -16.14 -2.01
N GLY A 55 -8.80 -17.08 -2.88
CA GLY A 55 -9.32 -17.17 -4.24
C GLY A 55 -9.05 -15.93 -5.10
N ILE A 56 -7.91 -15.26 -4.92
CA ILE A 56 -7.55 -14.03 -5.64
C ILE A 56 -6.20 -14.13 -6.36
N ASP A 57 -5.94 -13.16 -7.23
CA ASP A 57 -4.62 -12.98 -7.82
C ASP A 57 -3.57 -12.57 -6.75
N PRO A 58 -2.40 -13.24 -6.68
CA PRO A 58 -1.31 -12.93 -5.75
C PRO A 58 -0.83 -11.47 -5.76
N GLU A 59 -0.88 -10.78 -6.90
CA GLU A 59 -0.47 -9.39 -7.02
C GLU A 59 -1.36 -8.44 -6.20
N ARG A 60 -2.62 -8.83 -5.95
CA ARG A 60 -3.52 -8.03 -5.11
C ARG A 60 -3.07 -7.98 -3.65
N LEU A 61 -2.30 -8.96 -3.18
CA LEU A 61 -1.73 -8.98 -1.83
C LEU A 61 -0.44 -8.17 -1.71
N LEU A 62 0.08 -7.65 -2.81
CA LEU A 62 1.32 -6.89 -2.81
C LEU A 62 1.04 -5.40 -2.69
N GLN A 63 1.88 -4.74 -1.89
CA GLN A 63 1.87 -3.29 -1.79
C GLN A 63 2.17 -2.70 -3.18
N LYS A 64 1.22 -1.94 -3.72
CA LYS A 64 1.40 -1.27 -5.01
C LYS A 64 2.37 -0.11 -4.85
N THR A 65 3.64 -0.35 -5.19
CA THR A 65 4.58 0.74 -5.44
C THR A 65 4.06 1.53 -6.64
N PRO A 66 4.08 2.88 -6.62
CA PRO A 66 3.75 3.64 -7.82
C PRO A 66 4.58 3.13 -8.99
N THR A 67 3.94 2.86 -10.13
CA THR A 67 4.71 2.49 -11.31
C THR A 67 5.61 3.67 -11.70
N PRO A 68 6.78 3.42 -12.33
CA PRO A 68 7.68 4.50 -12.77
C PRO A 68 6.95 5.59 -13.55
N LEU A 69 6.02 5.20 -14.43
CA LEU A 69 5.17 6.10 -15.20
C LEU A 69 4.27 7.01 -14.33
N THR A 70 3.77 6.51 -13.21
CA THR A 70 2.92 7.30 -12.30
C THR A 70 3.77 8.32 -11.54
N TYR A 71 4.97 7.92 -11.13
CA TYR A 71 5.94 8.79 -10.47
C TYR A 71 6.39 9.92 -11.39
N GLU A 72 6.77 9.62 -12.62
CA GLU A 72 7.22 10.60 -13.61
C GLU A 72 6.13 11.62 -13.96
N ARG A 73 4.89 11.16 -14.17
CA ARG A 73 3.74 12.04 -14.42
C ARG A 73 3.50 12.99 -13.24
N ARG A 74 3.56 12.47 -12.01
CA ARG A 74 3.41 13.29 -10.80
C ARG A 74 4.54 14.30 -10.65
N MET A 75 5.77 13.90 -10.96
CA MET A 75 6.96 14.75 -10.88
C MET A 75 6.87 15.90 -11.88
N LYS A 76 6.50 15.59 -13.13
CA LYS A 76 6.24 16.59 -14.16
C LYS A 76 5.17 17.57 -13.69
N ARG A 77 4.06 17.06 -13.15
CA ARG A 77 2.96 17.90 -12.66
C ARG A 77 3.37 18.81 -11.50
N ALA A 78 4.18 18.31 -10.57
CA ALA A 78 4.69 19.11 -9.45
C ALA A 78 5.55 20.29 -9.93
N ARG A 79 6.43 20.03 -10.91
CA ARG A 79 7.28 21.07 -11.52
C ARG A 79 6.46 22.13 -12.26
N GLU A 80 5.50 21.71 -13.09
CA GLU A 80 4.59 22.62 -13.79
C GLU A 80 3.85 23.57 -12.84
N ILE A 81 3.44 23.08 -11.66
CA ILE A 81 2.77 23.91 -10.65
C ILE A 81 3.76 24.92 -10.04
N CYS A 82 4.98 24.49 -9.70
CA CYS A 82 6.00 25.39 -9.14
C CYS A 82 6.40 26.49 -10.13
N GLU A 83 6.49 26.16 -11.43
CA GLU A 83 6.78 27.12 -12.49
C GLU A 83 5.63 28.12 -12.67
N ARG A 84 4.39 27.64 -12.61
CA ARG A 84 3.19 28.47 -12.80
C ARG A 84 2.90 29.38 -11.60
N PHE A 85 3.27 28.97 -10.38
CA PHE A 85 2.97 29.70 -9.15
C PHE A 85 4.27 29.97 -8.35
N PRO A 86 5.01 31.04 -8.68
CA PRO A 86 6.21 31.42 -7.95
C PRO A 86 5.86 31.70 -6.48
N GLY A 87 6.51 30.97 -5.57
CA GLY A 87 6.26 31.06 -4.12
C GLY A 87 5.62 29.80 -3.50
N THR A 88 5.22 28.84 -4.32
CA THR A 88 4.79 27.53 -3.81
C THR A 88 5.98 26.63 -3.46
N ASP A 89 5.89 25.92 -2.33
CA ASP A 89 6.89 24.94 -1.93
C ASP A 89 6.70 23.59 -2.65
N PHE A 90 7.76 23.13 -3.32
CA PHE A 90 7.74 21.88 -4.09
C PHE A 90 7.37 20.68 -3.21
N HIS A 91 7.88 20.63 -1.98
CA HIS A 91 7.63 19.50 -1.09
C HIS A 91 6.15 19.41 -0.69
N ASN A 92 5.50 20.55 -0.43
CA ASN A 92 4.06 20.63 -0.16
C ASN A 92 3.24 20.23 -1.39
N ILE A 93 3.61 20.67 -2.59
CA ILE A 93 2.94 20.26 -3.84
C ILE A 93 3.09 18.76 -4.07
N TRP A 94 4.32 18.26 -4.00
CA TRP A 94 4.62 16.84 -4.20
C TRP A 94 3.84 15.95 -3.23
N HIS A 95 3.79 16.36 -1.96
CA HIS A 95 3.03 15.66 -0.93
C HIS A 95 1.54 15.66 -1.25
N THR A 96 0.98 16.81 -1.61
CA THR A 96 -0.44 16.95 -1.95
C THR A 96 -0.81 16.07 -3.13
N LEU A 97 -0.04 16.09 -4.21
CA LEU A 97 -0.27 15.24 -5.38
C LEU A 97 -0.17 13.75 -5.02
N THR A 98 0.76 13.38 -4.14
CA THR A 98 0.89 12.00 -3.65
C THR A 98 -0.32 11.56 -2.83
N LEU A 99 -0.91 12.47 -2.05
CA LEU A 99 -2.13 12.23 -1.29
C LEU A 99 -3.37 12.11 -2.18
N LEU A 100 -3.43 12.85 -3.29
CA LEU A 100 -4.53 12.79 -4.24
C LEU A 100 -4.66 11.43 -4.94
N ASP A 101 -3.55 10.71 -5.11
CA ASP A 101 -3.55 9.36 -5.69
C ASP A 101 -4.02 8.26 -4.72
N LEU A 102 -4.30 8.62 -3.47
CA LEU A 102 -4.83 7.69 -2.47
C LEU A 102 -6.36 7.71 -2.41
N PRO A 103 -6.98 6.59 -2.02
CA PRO A 103 -8.40 6.57 -1.64
C PRO A 103 -8.72 7.64 -0.57
N PRO A 104 -9.96 8.19 -0.55
CA PRO A 104 -10.31 9.31 0.35
C PRO A 104 -9.98 9.05 1.83
N VAL A 105 -10.26 7.84 2.32
CA VAL A 105 -9.99 7.46 3.73
C VAL A 105 -8.49 7.45 4.03
N GLU A 106 -7.67 6.89 3.13
CA GLU A 106 -6.21 6.83 3.30
C GLU A 106 -5.56 8.21 3.19
N ARG A 107 -6.11 9.07 2.32
CA ARG A 107 -5.73 10.48 2.22
C ARG A 107 -5.90 11.21 3.55
N LEU A 108 -7.07 11.06 4.17
CA LEU A 108 -7.38 11.67 5.47
C LEU A 108 -6.47 11.14 6.57
N ARG A 109 -6.30 9.81 6.67
CA ARG A 109 -5.42 9.18 7.65
C ARG A 109 -3.98 9.68 7.55
N ARG A 110 -3.43 9.78 6.33
CA ARG A 110 -2.07 10.30 6.11
C ARG A 110 -1.95 11.80 6.37
N GLY A 111 -2.95 12.59 5.97
CA GLY A 111 -2.98 14.03 6.25
C GLY A 111 -2.96 14.33 7.75
N LEU A 112 -3.80 13.63 8.52
CA LEU A 112 -3.90 13.80 9.98
C LEU A 112 -2.62 13.40 10.73
N ARG A 113 -1.83 12.45 10.22
CA ARG A 113 -0.53 12.09 10.80
C ARG A 113 0.49 13.22 10.69
N ARG A 114 0.45 14.01 9.60
CA ARG A 114 1.37 15.13 9.38
C ARG A 114 0.96 16.38 10.14
N GLY A 115 -0.34 16.61 10.34
CA GLY A 115 -0.86 17.73 11.13
C GLY A 115 -0.76 17.54 12.65
N ARG A 116 -0.18 16.43 13.12
CA ARG A 116 0.03 16.11 14.54
C ARG A 116 1.39 16.58 15.08
N ILE A 117 2.11 17.39 14.31
CA ILE A 117 3.37 18.04 14.72
C ILE A 117 3.03 19.26 15.56
#